data_AF-A0A3S3V2R9-F1
#
_entry.id   AF-A0A3S3V2R9-F1
#
_cell.length_a   1.000
_cell.length_b   1.000
_cell.length_c   1.000
_cell.angle_alpha   90.00
_cell.angle_beta   90.00
_cell.angle_gamma   90.00
#
_symmetry.space_group_name_H-M   'P 1'
#
loop_
_entity.id
_entity.type
_entity.pdbx_description
1 polymer ?
#
loop_
_entity_poly.entity_id
_entity_poly.type
_entity_poly.pdbx_seq_one_letter_code
_entity_poly.pdbx_strand_id
1 'polypeptide(L)'
;MAENFFGLTDTGKVRSNNEDTFIAQRLRSQLILASVIDGVGGYNGGEVAAAIAREQMLDYLSDKQSDPIPAMIESFKLANNAISAKKQEVKELDSMACVATMALVDIQNNLFYYAHVGDTRLYLLRDTTLVKISKDHSFVGFLEDSGRLTEKEAMDHPKRNEINKALGFTTQIDADESFVETGQSPFLPGDMLLLCSDGLTDMVNKGDITDIITQKVSLQEKATRLIQAANKNGGHDNVTVVLVQNDKASANQVQTAPTVDIKKNAEPAVEIKKEHQAVKAVINPEKQKAMPDKKSNLLSVILTILCLAFLGAAVYYYLQWQKEINKPIAEQTAAVTPKKTPRNQQEIQLQNAINMAKGDTLTLVDTLFKQPIIISDTLDINKLRLFIKVKGNLTLQCDTAYKGPAFSVFKGAKAIGLENIKLQGFTVGISTNNTDLHLKNVQFVNCNTPVLRSFTLPAGKPVTEGFPVTVLYADSVSKSPKPANGTR
;
A
#
# COMPACT_ATOMS: atom_id res chain seq x y z
N MET A 1 8.67 26.74 10.88
CA MET A 1 7.88 25.58 10.41
C MET A 1 8.88 24.48 10.15
N ALA A 2 8.69 23.28 10.68
CA ALA A 2 9.60 22.18 10.35
C ALA A 2 9.44 21.91 8.84
N GLU A 3 10.52 21.92 8.09
CA GLU A 3 10.49 21.51 6.69
C GLU A 3 10.09 20.03 6.65
N ASN A 4 9.02 19.75 5.93
CA ASN A 4 8.44 18.41 5.84
C ASN A 4 9.07 17.59 4.71
N PHE A 5 10.24 18.02 4.25
CA PHE A 5 11.13 17.28 3.38
C PHE A 5 12.59 17.67 3.70
N PHE A 6 13.53 16.79 3.41
CA PHE A 6 14.96 17.08 3.53
C PHE A 6 15.75 16.13 2.63
N GLY A 7 16.77 16.65 1.92
CA GLY A 7 17.66 15.85 1.10
C GLY A 7 19.12 16.04 1.50
N LEU A 8 19.92 14.98 1.40
CA LEU A 8 21.35 15.00 1.70
C LEU A 8 22.08 14.00 0.79
N THR A 9 23.27 14.39 0.35
CA THR A 9 24.18 13.54 -0.43
C THR A 9 25.58 13.61 0.15
N ASP A 10 26.32 12.51 0.08
CA ASP A 10 27.70 12.38 0.55
C ASP A 10 28.48 11.51 -0.44
N THR A 11 29.74 11.87 -0.70
CA THR A 11 30.61 11.14 -1.62
C THR A 11 30.92 9.72 -1.16
N GLY A 12 30.70 9.40 0.12
CA GLY A 12 31.16 8.15 0.71
C GLY A 12 32.59 8.26 1.24
N LYS A 13 33.21 7.11 1.53
CA LYS A 13 34.60 7.02 2.03
C LYS A 13 35.61 6.58 0.98
N VAL A 14 35.15 5.93 -0.09
CA VAL A 14 36.04 5.31 -1.09
C VAL A 14 36.09 6.10 -2.40
N ARG A 15 34.96 6.68 -2.84
CA ARG A 15 34.90 7.46 -4.09
C ARG A 15 35.58 8.81 -3.92
N SER A 16 36.14 9.35 -5.01
CA SER A 16 36.74 10.68 -5.05
C SER A 16 35.81 11.76 -5.61
N ASN A 17 34.73 11.34 -6.28
CA ASN A 17 33.73 12.21 -6.89
C ASN A 17 32.33 11.76 -6.44
N ASN A 18 31.40 12.70 -6.36
CA ASN A 18 29.99 12.41 -6.15
C ASN A 18 29.25 12.50 -7.48
N GLU A 19 28.83 11.35 -8.00
CA GLU A 19 28.02 11.23 -9.21
C GLU A 19 26.52 11.25 -8.91
N ASP A 20 26.13 11.19 -7.63
CA ASP A 20 24.76 11.37 -7.19
C ASP A 20 24.35 12.85 -7.15
N THR A 21 23.06 13.09 -7.34
CA THR A 21 22.39 14.33 -6.97
C THR A 21 20.95 14.08 -6.54
N PHE A 22 20.30 15.10 -6.00
CA PHE A 22 18.90 15.01 -5.60
C PHE A 22 18.09 16.28 -5.91
N ILE A 23 16.78 16.14 -5.79
CA ILE A 23 15.81 17.24 -5.73
C ILE A 23 15.02 17.08 -4.43
N ALA A 24 14.86 18.16 -3.67
CA ALA A 24 14.00 18.21 -2.49
C ALA A 24 13.49 19.64 -2.34
N GLN A 25 12.40 19.97 -3.02
CA GLN A 25 11.84 21.32 -2.99
C GLN A 25 10.33 21.35 -3.20
N ARG A 26 9.72 22.44 -2.76
CA ARG A 26 8.31 22.73 -3.05
C ARG A 26 8.18 23.44 -4.39
N LEU A 27 7.31 22.93 -5.25
CA LEU A 27 6.99 23.53 -6.55
C LEU A 27 5.97 24.67 -6.37
N ARG A 28 5.78 25.49 -7.41
CA ARG A 28 4.74 26.55 -7.43
C ARG A 28 3.32 26.01 -7.28
N SER A 29 3.10 24.76 -7.70
CA SER A 29 1.86 24.02 -7.51
C SER A 29 1.60 23.59 -6.05
N GLN A 30 2.51 23.90 -5.13
CA GLN A 30 2.52 23.48 -3.71
C GLN A 30 2.82 22.01 -3.47
N LEU A 31 2.97 21.23 -4.54
CA LEU A 31 3.50 19.85 -4.49
C LEU A 31 4.96 19.87 -4.06
N ILE A 32 5.39 18.81 -3.38
CA ILE A 32 6.81 18.59 -3.07
C ILE A 32 7.37 17.68 -4.14
N LEU A 33 8.42 18.14 -4.82
CA LEU A 33 9.23 17.33 -5.72
C LEU A 33 10.42 16.78 -4.95
N ALA A 34 10.47 15.46 -4.83
CA ALA A 34 11.57 14.71 -4.27
C ALA A 34 12.16 13.81 -5.36
N SER A 35 13.47 13.77 -5.53
CA SER A 35 14.12 12.87 -6.47
C SER A 35 15.51 12.50 -5.99
N VAL A 36 15.91 11.25 -6.19
CA VAL A 36 17.31 10.81 -6.09
C VAL A 36 17.74 10.35 -7.48
N ILE A 37 18.90 10.82 -7.91
CA ILE A 37 19.46 10.59 -9.23
C ILE A 37 20.91 10.14 -9.02
N ASP A 38 21.24 8.97 -9.51
CA ASP A 38 22.55 8.35 -9.36
C ASP A 38 23.19 8.22 -10.75
N GLY A 39 24.35 8.85 -10.89
CA GLY A 39 25.13 8.87 -12.12
C GLY A 39 25.93 7.58 -12.28
N VAL A 40 25.67 6.85 -13.37
CA VAL A 40 26.39 5.64 -13.72
C VAL A 40 27.37 5.92 -14.87
N GLY A 41 28.66 5.76 -14.59
CA GLY A 41 29.72 5.92 -15.59
C GLY A 41 31.06 5.47 -15.04
N GLY A 42 31.45 4.22 -15.28
CA GLY A 42 32.63 3.59 -14.65
C GLY A 42 33.99 4.31 -14.82
N TYR A 43 34.09 5.36 -15.64
CA TYR A 43 35.28 6.21 -15.71
C TYR A 43 35.02 7.72 -15.98
N ASN A 44 33.89 8.14 -16.60
CA ASN A 44 33.59 9.57 -16.84
C ASN A 44 32.08 9.86 -17.01
N GLY A 45 31.61 10.94 -16.42
CA GLY A 45 30.39 11.66 -16.83
C GLY A 45 29.11 11.29 -16.08
N GLY A 46 29.15 10.40 -15.08
CA GLY A 46 27.97 10.06 -14.29
C GLY A 46 27.37 11.30 -13.64
N GLU A 47 28.21 12.16 -13.06
CA GLU A 47 27.83 13.44 -12.47
C GLU A 47 27.20 14.40 -13.49
N VAL A 48 27.66 14.35 -14.74
CA VAL A 48 27.10 15.17 -15.83
C VAL A 48 25.72 14.66 -16.22
N ALA A 49 25.55 13.35 -16.37
CA ALA A 49 24.26 12.74 -16.68
C ALA A 49 23.24 13.02 -15.57
N ALA A 50 23.64 12.83 -14.30
CA ALA A 50 22.79 13.09 -13.14
C ALA A 50 22.40 14.57 -13.04
N ALA A 51 23.33 15.49 -13.29
CA ALA A 51 23.06 16.93 -13.32
C ALA A 51 22.08 17.33 -14.43
N ILE A 52 22.27 16.81 -15.65
CA ILE A 52 21.35 17.04 -16.78
C ILE A 52 19.95 16.53 -16.43
N ALA A 53 19.84 15.30 -15.92
CA ALA A 53 18.56 14.73 -15.53
C ALA A 53 17.87 15.59 -14.48
N ARG A 54 18.60 16.03 -13.44
CA ARG A 54 18.09 16.92 -12.40
C ARG A 54 17.53 18.21 -12.97
N GLU A 55 18.28 18.88 -13.84
CA GLU A 55 17.87 20.15 -14.46
C GLU A 55 16.60 19.97 -15.30
N GLN A 56 16.59 19.00 -16.22
CA GLN A 56 15.44 18.73 -17.09
C GLN A 56 14.18 18.37 -16.29
N MET A 57 14.33 17.54 -15.25
CA MET A 57 13.23 17.17 -14.36
C MET A 57 12.67 18.36 -13.60
N LEU A 58 13.55 19.20 -13.06
CA LEU A 58 13.17 20.37 -12.26
C LEU A 58 12.48 21.42 -13.12
N ASP A 59 13.07 21.77 -14.26
CA ASP A 59 12.57 22.83 -15.14
C ASP A 59 11.21 22.46 -15.72
N TYR A 60 11.06 21.22 -16.19
CA TYR A 60 9.80 20.78 -16.79
C TYR A 60 8.64 20.76 -15.78
N LEU A 61 8.90 20.32 -14.55
CA LEU A 61 7.87 20.18 -13.52
C LEU A 61 7.57 21.48 -12.76
N SER A 62 8.51 22.45 -12.75
CA SER A 62 8.34 23.70 -12.00
C SER A 62 7.24 24.61 -12.56
N ASP A 63 6.99 24.55 -13.87
CA ASP A 63 6.10 25.47 -14.59
C ASP A 63 4.75 24.88 -15.01
N LYS A 64 4.51 23.57 -14.79
CA LYS A 64 3.29 22.92 -15.26
C LYS A 64 2.27 22.61 -14.16
N GLN A 65 1.03 23.01 -14.41
CA GLN A 65 -0.16 22.40 -13.81
C GLN A 65 -0.71 21.39 -14.81
N SER A 66 -0.34 20.13 -14.66
CA SER A 66 -0.81 19.02 -15.47
C SER A 66 -0.97 17.77 -14.61
N ASP A 67 -1.57 16.73 -15.17
CA ASP A 67 -1.61 15.41 -14.54
C ASP A 67 -0.18 14.98 -14.15
N PRO A 68 0.07 14.64 -12.86
CA PRO A 68 1.41 14.32 -12.37
C PRO A 68 2.11 13.19 -13.14
N ILE A 69 1.42 12.08 -13.43
CA ILE A 69 2.08 10.90 -14.03
C ILE A 69 2.60 11.19 -15.45
N PRO A 70 1.78 11.70 -16.40
CA PRO A 70 2.28 12.06 -17.72
C PRO A 70 3.39 13.11 -17.69
N ALA A 71 3.31 14.07 -16.76
CA ALA A 71 4.34 15.09 -16.61
C ALA A 71 5.68 14.51 -16.13
N MET A 72 5.65 13.58 -15.17
CA MET A 72 6.84 12.88 -14.70
C MET A 72 7.45 12.03 -15.82
N ILE A 73 6.64 11.26 -16.57
CA ILE A 73 7.12 10.47 -17.71
C ILE A 73 7.82 11.36 -18.74
N GLU A 74 7.21 12.48 -19.10
CA GLU A 74 7.81 13.41 -20.07
C GLU A 74 9.13 14.00 -19.56
N SER A 75 9.21 14.31 -18.27
CA SER A 75 10.45 14.82 -17.67
C SER A 75 11.61 13.80 -17.75
N PHE A 76 11.33 12.51 -17.60
CA PHE A 76 12.33 11.44 -17.78
C PHE A 76 12.77 11.31 -19.25
N LYS A 77 11.84 11.50 -20.20
CA LYS A 77 12.15 11.50 -21.64
C LYS A 77 13.04 12.68 -22.02
N LEU A 78 12.72 13.87 -21.54
CA LEU A 78 13.53 15.08 -21.76
C LEU A 78 14.94 14.90 -21.18
N ALA A 79 15.05 14.38 -19.95
CA ALA A 79 16.33 14.03 -19.35
C ALA A 79 17.14 13.06 -20.24
N ASN A 80 16.54 11.96 -20.68
CA ASN A 80 17.22 10.99 -21.55
C ASN A 80 17.66 11.59 -22.89
N ASN A 81 16.83 12.42 -23.50
CA ASN A 81 17.11 13.06 -24.78
C ASN A 81 18.25 14.07 -24.63
N ALA A 82 18.27 14.84 -23.54
CA ALA A 82 19.35 15.78 -23.24
C ALA A 82 20.68 15.05 -22.97
N ILE A 83 20.66 13.96 -22.20
CA ILE A 83 21.83 13.10 -21.97
C ILE A 83 22.33 12.54 -23.32
N SER A 84 21.43 11.99 -24.14
CA SER A 84 21.78 11.44 -25.46
C SER A 84 22.36 12.48 -26.40
N ALA A 85 21.82 13.70 -26.42
CA ALA A 85 22.36 14.81 -27.21
C ALA A 85 23.77 15.19 -26.75
N LYS A 86 23.99 15.24 -25.42
CA LYS A 86 25.31 15.58 -24.87
C LYS A 86 26.38 14.52 -25.17
N LYS A 87 26.02 13.23 -25.19
CA LYS A 87 26.90 12.15 -25.66
C LYS A 87 27.38 12.36 -27.10
N GLN A 88 26.47 12.79 -27.98
CA GLN A 88 26.79 13.04 -29.38
C GLN A 88 27.69 14.26 -29.57
N GLU A 89 27.57 15.25 -28.69
CA GLU A 89 28.40 16.46 -28.68
C GLU A 89 29.81 16.20 -28.13
N VAL A 90 29.93 15.47 -27.02
CA VAL A 90 31.18 15.24 -26.28
C VAL A 90 31.47 13.76 -26.20
N LYS A 91 32.37 13.27 -27.07
CA LYS A 91 32.68 11.84 -27.21
C LYS A 91 33.24 11.21 -25.94
N GLU A 92 33.92 11.99 -25.10
CA GLU A 92 34.46 11.55 -23.81
C GLU A 92 33.36 11.15 -22.82
N LEU A 93 32.11 11.57 -23.05
CA LEU A 93 30.95 11.28 -22.22
C LEU A 93 30.04 10.19 -22.81
N ASP A 94 30.47 9.46 -23.85
CA ASP A 94 29.62 8.47 -24.55
C ASP A 94 29.02 7.39 -23.61
N SER A 95 29.73 7.05 -22.53
CA SER A 95 29.28 6.09 -21.52
C SER A 95 28.40 6.69 -20.42
N MET A 96 28.20 8.01 -20.35
CA MET A 96 27.49 8.61 -19.22
C MET A 96 26.03 8.16 -19.16
N ALA A 97 25.51 7.85 -18.00
CA ALA A 97 24.10 7.54 -17.83
C ALA A 97 23.72 7.87 -16.39
N CYS A 98 22.42 7.81 -16.10
CA CYS A 98 21.97 7.91 -14.71
C CYS A 98 20.69 7.09 -14.51
N VAL A 99 20.50 6.65 -13.28
CA VAL A 99 19.23 6.10 -12.78
C VAL A 99 18.54 7.15 -11.93
N ALA A 100 17.22 7.09 -11.81
CA ALA A 100 16.47 8.09 -11.08
C ALA A 100 15.17 7.55 -10.50
N THR A 101 14.87 7.97 -9.28
CA THR A 101 13.59 7.76 -8.62
C THR A 101 13.05 9.10 -8.18
N MET A 102 11.82 9.42 -8.58
CA MET A 102 11.15 10.68 -8.32
C MET A 102 9.81 10.45 -7.65
N ALA A 103 9.44 11.32 -6.71
CA ALA A 103 8.11 11.43 -6.14
C ALA A 103 7.58 12.87 -6.22
N LEU A 104 6.32 12.99 -6.66
CA LEU A 104 5.51 14.21 -6.50
C LEU A 104 4.53 13.98 -5.36
N VAL A 105 4.67 14.76 -4.29
CA VAL A 105 3.87 14.58 -3.08
C VAL A 105 2.86 15.71 -2.94
N ASP A 106 1.60 15.34 -2.98
CA ASP A 106 0.47 16.20 -2.67
C ASP A 106 0.06 15.98 -1.22
N ILE A 107 0.67 16.74 -0.32
CA ILE A 107 0.30 16.70 1.08
C ILE A 107 -1.17 17.08 1.23
N GLN A 108 -1.70 18.09 0.53
CA GLN A 108 -3.07 18.57 0.70
C GLN A 108 -4.11 17.47 0.44
N ASN A 109 -3.90 16.68 -0.61
CA ASN A 109 -4.79 15.58 -0.97
C ASN A 109 -4.37 14.22 -0.38
N ASN A 110 -3.34 14.17 0.47
CA ASN A 110 -2.81 12.94 1.06
C ASN A 110 -2.47 11.88 0.00
N LEU A 111 -1.75 12.28 -1.05
CA LEU A 111 -1.41 11.43 -2.18
C LEU A 111 0.04 11.67 -2.59
N PHE A 112 0.69 10.62 -3.10
CA PHE A 112 1.93 10.80 -3.84
C PHE A 112 1.89 10.01 -5.14
N TYR A 113 2.65 10.50 -6.10
CA TYR A 113 2.93 9.89 -7.38
C TYR A 113 4.42 9.60 -7.46
N TYR A 114 4.81 8.52 -8.13
CA TYR A 114 6.22 8.21 -8.36
C TYR A 114 6.50 7.85 -9.81
N ALA A 115 7.74 8.12 -10.23
CA ALA A 115 8.32 7.66 -11.48
C ALA A 115 9.74 7.15 -11.20
N HIS A 116 10.12 6.04 -11.82
CA HIS A 116 11.33 5.32 -11.47
C HIS A 116 11.97 4.65 -12.70
N VAL A 117 13.29 4.76 -12.81
CA VAL A 117 14.16 4.06 -13.78
C VAL A 117 15.46 3.68 -13.08
N GLY A 118 15.80 2.38 -13.07
CA GLY A 118 17.08 1.87 -12.56
C GLY A 118 16.96 1.25 -11.17
N ASP A 119 17.92 1.48 -10.30
CA ASP A 119 18.07 0.78 -9.01
C ASP A 119 18.19 1.72 -7.79
N THR A 120 18.03 3.03 -7.98
CA THR A 120 17.62 3.91 -6.87
C THR A 120 16.28 3.45 -6.30
N ARG A 121 16.04 3.66 -5.01
CA ARG A 121 14.88 3.06 -4.32
C ARG A 121 13.95 4.10 -3.71
N LEU A 122 12.65 3.79 -3.73
CA LEU A 122 11.60 4.49 -3.00
C LEU A 122 10.99 3.56 -1.96
N TYR A 123 10.94 4.03 -0.72
CA TYR A 123 10.27 3.38 0.39
C TYR A 123 9.16 4.24 0.98
N LEU A 124 8.09 3.60 1.45
CA LEU A 124 7.04 4.19 2.27
C LEU A 124 7.13 3.62 3.68
N LEU A 125 7.31 4.50 4.67
CA LEU A 125 7.13 4.21 6.08
C LEU A 125 5.69 4.55 6.47
N ARG A 126 4.94 3.54 6.91
CA ARG A 126 3.60 3.69 7.49
C ARG A 126 3.49 2.80 8.72
N ASP A 127 2.96 3.34 9.82
CA ASP A 127 2.76 2.59 11.08
C ASP A 127 4.03 1.81 11.50
N THR A 128 5.19 2.47 11.44
CA THR A 128 6.54 1.90 11.72
C THR A 128 7.01 0.79 10.78
N THR A 129 6.23 0.45 9.74
CA THR A 129 6.60 -0.54 8.73
C THR A 129 7.17 0.15 7.51
N LEU A 130 8.41 -0.17 7.15
CA LEU A 130 9.04 0.30 5.92
C LEU A 130 8.74 -0.66 4.78
N VAL A 131 8.20 -0.17 3.66
CA VAL A 131 7.84 -0.96 2.49
C VAL A 131 8.52 -0.39 1.26
N LYS A 132 9.25 -1.23 0.51
CA LYS A 132 9.84 -0.86 -0.79
C LYS A 132 8.71 -0.72 -1.82
N ILE A 133 8.62 0.43 -2.47
CA ILE A 133 7.58 0.75 -3.45
C ILE A 133 8.09 0.56 -4.88
N SER A 134 9.32 1.03 -5.16
CA SER A 134 9.97 0.84 -6.45
C SER A 134 10.49 -0.60 -6.62
N LYS A 135 10.70 -1.00 -7.87
CA LYS A 135 11.32 -2.27 -8.23
C LYS A 135 12.62 -2.00 -8.94
N ASP A 136 13.71 -2.52 -8.40
CA ASP A 136 15.03 -2.36 -8.99
C ASP A 136 15.05 -2.96 -10.40
N HIS A 137 15.36 -2.13 -11.40
CA HIS A 137 15.49 -2.53 -12.81
C HIS A 137 16.84 -3.19 -13.06
N SER A 138 17.17 -4.20 -12.26
CA SER A 138 18.39 -5.01 -12.32
C SER A 138 18.03 -6.50 -12.33
N PHE A 139 18.96 -7.36 -12.78
CA PHE A 139 18.73 -8.82 -12.74
C PHE A 139 18.54 -9.31 -11.31
N VAL A 140 19.37 -8.82 -10.39
CA VAL A 140 19.32 -9.19 -8.97
C VAL A 140 18.06 -8.63 -8.30
N GLY A 141 17.71 -7.39 -8.61
CA GLY A 141 16.47 -6.76 -8.17
C GLY A 141 15.23 -7.57 -8.50
N PHE A 142 15.13 -8.05 -9.75
CA PHE A 142 14.05 -8.94 -10.17
C PHE A 142 13.99 -10.25 -9.34
N LEU A 143 15.16 -10.83 -9.00
CA LEU A 143 15.21 -12.03 -8.18
C LEU A 143 14.80 -11.76 -6.73
N GLU A 144 15.21 -10.62 -6.17
CA GLU A 144 14.78 -10.17 -4.84
C GLU A 144 13.26 -9.96 -4.81
N ASP A 145 12.73 -9.15 -5.72
CA ASP A 145 11.30 -8.79 -5.77
C ASP A 145 10.40 -10.02 -6.02
N SER A 146 10.90 -11.03 -6.72
CA SER A 146 10.20 -12.29 -6.95
C SER A 146 10.34 -13.31 -5.80
N GLY A 147 11.06 -12.96 -4.74
CA GLY A 147 11.32 -13.81 -3.58
C GLY A 147 12.26 -14.99 -3.87
N ARG A 148 13.01 -14.94 -4.98
CA ARG A 148 14.01 -15.94 -5.34
C ARG A 148 15.34 -15.72 -4.63
N LEU A 149 15.63 -14.47 -4.26
CA LEU A 149 16.71 -14.10 -3.36
C LEU A 149 16.12 -13.36 -2.16
N THR A 150 16.66 -13.61 -0.99
CA THR A 150 16.51 -12.71 0.15
C THR A 150 17.31 -11.43 -0.08
N GLU A 151 16.99 -10.34 0.62
CA GLU A 151 17.75 -9.07 0.59
C GLU A 151 19.25 -9.33 0.81
N LYS A 152 19.60 -10.18 1.77
CA LYS A 152 20.99 -10.55 2.04
C LYS A 152 21.65 -11.29 0.86
N GLU A 153 20.96 -12.26 0.25
CA GLU A 153 21.51 -13.00 -0.89
C GLU A 153 21.62 -12.13 -2.15
N ALA A 154 20.72 -11.16 -2.32
CA ALA A 154 20.81 -10.16 -3.37
C ALA A 154 22.08 -9.30 -3.20
N MET A 155 22.36 -8.88 -1.97
CA MET A 155 23.57 -8.12 -1.62
C MET A 155 24.88 -8.88 -1.87
N ASP A 156 24.89 -10.19 -1.62
CA ASP A 156 26.07 -11.03 -1.85
C ASP A 156 26.20 -11.51 -3.32
N HIS A 157 25.26 -11.15 -4.21
CA HIS A 157 25.21 -11.67 -5.56
C HIS A 157 26.31 -11.05 -6.46
N PRO A 158 27.03 -11.85 -7.29
CA PRO A 158 28.13 -11.34 -8.13
C PRO A 158 27.68 -10.33 -9.20
N LYS A 159 26.39 -10.34 -9.55
CA LYS A 159 25.77 -9.45 -10.55
C LYS A 159 24.95 -8.31 -9.92
N ARG A 160 25.16 -7.99 -8.64
CA ARG A 160 24.32 -7.01 -7.94
C ARG A 160 24.38 -5.60 -8.58
N ASN A 161 25.51 -5.24 -9.18
CA ASN A 161 25.72 -3.95 -9.86
C ASN A 161 25.27 -3.93 -11.34
N GLU A 162 24.54 -4.95 -11.82
CA GLU A 162 24.08 -4.99 -13.24
C GLU A 162 22.71 -4.31 -13.41
N ILE A 163 22.70 -3.10 -13.98
CA ILE A 163 21.49 -2.32 -14.26
C ILE A 163 20.97 -2.60 -15.68
N ASN A 164 19.66 -2.86 -15.82
CA ASN A 164 19.00 -3.13 -17.10
C ASN A 164 18.36 -1.88 -17.72
N LYS A 165 17.91 -0.92 -16.92
CA LYS A 165 17.30 0.34 -17.40
C LYS A 165 17.98 1.54 -16.76
N ALA A 166 18.48 2.46 -17.59
CA ALA A 166 19.04 3.74 -17.17
C ALA A 166 18.80 4.80 -18.24
N LEU A 167 18.76 6.07 -17.84
CA LEU A 167 18.68 7.21 -18.76
C LEU A 167 20.04 7.39 -19.45
N GLY A 168 20.02 7.52 -20.77
CA GLY A 168 21.22 7.56 -21.61
C GLY A 168 21.64 6.21 -22.19
N PHE A 169 20.99 5.09 -21.84
CA PHE A 169 21.26 3.79 -22.46
C PHE A 169 20.60 3.62 -23.84
N THR A 170 19.46 4.26 -24.07
CA THR A 170 18.70 4.17 -25.31
C THR A 170 18.21 5.54 -25.75
N THR A 171 18.17 5.75 -27.07
CA THR A 171 17.56 6.95 -27.66
C THR A 171 16.04 6.80 -27.86
N GLN A 172 15.48 5.61 -27.62
CA GLN A 172 14.07 5.29 -27.88
C GLN A 172 13.34 4.84 -26.61
N ILE A 173 13.28 5.70 -25.59
CA ILE A 173 12.46 5.43 -24.38
C ILE A 173 10.98 5.21 -24.75
N ASP A 174 10.48 5.87 -25.79
CA ASP A 174 9.09 5.77 -26.24
C ASP A 174 8.70 4.41 -26.82
N ALA A 175 9.68 3.57 -27.18
CA ALA A 175 9.40 2.25 -27.75
C ALA A 175 8.95 1.23 -26.69
N ASP A 176 9.25 1.47 -25.41
CA ASP A 176 8.83 0.65 -24.28
C ASP A 176 8.01 1.50 -23.30
N GLU A 177 6.68 1.36 -23.34
CA GLU A 177 5.79 2.05 -22.38
C GLU A 177 6.09 1.70 -20.92
N SER A 178 6.75 0.56 -20.67
CA SER A 178 7.18 0.14 -19.33
C SER A 178 8.58 0.66 -18.94
N PHE A 179 9.23 1.48 -19.78
CA PHE A 179 10.57 1.98 -19.52
C PHE A 179 10.62 2.79 -18.24
N VAL A 180 9.66 3.71 -18.06
CA VAL A 180 9.48 4.48 -16.83
C VAL A 180 8.40 3.81 -15.99
N GLU A 181 8.79 3.21 -14.87
CA GLU A 181 7.84 2.67 -13.91
C GLU A 181 7.13 3.83 -13.22
N THR A 182 5.80 3.78 -13.14
CA THR A 182 5.01 4.82 -12.49
C THR A 182 3.92 4.25 -11.61
N GLY A 183 3.49 5.04 -10.63
CA GLY A 183 2.34 4.71 -9.83
C GLY A 183 1.92 5.84 -8.91
N GLN A 184 0.84 5.59 -8.17
CA GLN A 184 0.32 6.50 -7.16
C GLN A 184 -0.12 5.71 -5.93
N SER A 185 -0.05 6.33 -4.76
CA SER A 185 -0.49 5.71 -3.51
C SER A 185 -0.86 6.78 -2.48
N PRO A 186 -1.81 6.50 -1.56
CA PRO A 186 -2.11 7.42 -0.46
C PRO A 186 -0.85 7.77 0.34
N PHE A 187 -0.71 9.04 0.70
CA PHE A 187 0.30 9.58 1.61
C PHE A 187 -0.39 10.19 2.82
N LEU A 188 -0.67 9.37 3.82
CA LEU A 188 -1.51 9.70 4.97
C LEU A 188 -0.72 10.47 6.04
N PRO A 189 -1.41 11.23 6.92
CA PRO A 189 -0.77 11.89 8.06
C PRO A 189 0.10 10.93 8.89
N GLY A 190 1.36 11.29 9.11
CA GLY A 190 2.35 10.47 9.81
C GLY A 190 3.23 9.60 8.91
N ASP A 191 2.85 9.41 7.64
CA ASP A 191 3.68 8.68 6.68
C ASP A 191 4.98 9.42 6.36
N MET A 192 5.99 8.66 5.94
CA MET A 192 7.24 9.19 5.43
C MET A 192 7.68 8.43 4.17
N LEU A 193 8.10 9.16 3.15
CA LEU A 193 8.82 8.61 2.01
C LEU A 193 10.33 8.71 2.29
N LEU A 194 11.06 7.67 1.90
CA LEU A 194 12.52 7.67 1.78
C LEU A 194 12.87 7.31 0.34
N LEU A 195 13.52 8.22 -0.36
CA LEU A 195 14.19 7.95 -1.63
C LEU A 195 15.70 7.84 -1.35
N CYS A 196 16.38 6.88 -1.96
CA CYS A 196 17.82 6.72 -1.77
C CYS A 196 18.53 6.09 -2.97
N SER A 197 19.84 6.34 -3.09
CA SER A 197 20.73 5.58 -3.97
C SER A 197 21.11 4.24 -3.36
N ASP A 198 21.68 3.36 -4.17
CA ASP A 198 22.14 2.03 -3.75
C ASP A 198 23.21 2.11 -2.65
N GLY A 199 24.04 3.16 -2.63
CA GLY A 199 25.07 3.35 -1.62
C GLY A 199 24.54 3.44 -0.18
N LEU A 200 23.25 3.74 0.03
CA LEU A 200 22.60 3.54 1.33
C LEU A 200 22.30 2.06 1.55
N THR A 201 21.51 1.46 0.68
CA THR A 201 20.91 0.14 0.90
C THR A 201 21.90 -1.01 0.76
N ASP A 202 23.03 -0.76 0.10
CA ASP A 202 24.15 -1.70 0.03
C ASP A 202 24.88 -1.81 1.36
N MET A 203 24.92 -0.71 2.12
CA MET A 203 25.66 -0.62 3.37
C MET A 203 24.77 -0.79 4.61
N VAL A 204 23.48 -0.47 4.50
CA VAL A 204 22.54 -0.45 5.63
C VAL A 204 21.30 -1.26 5.29
N ASN A 205 21.05 -2.31 6.07
CA ASN A 205 19.88 -3.15 5.86
C ASN A 205 18.58 -2.42 6.21
N LYS A 206 17.46 -2.93 5.69
CA LYS A 206 16.13 -2.38 5.93
C LYS A 206 15.76 -2.18 7.41
N GLY A 207 16.20 -3.07 8.30
CA GLY A 207 15.92 -2.99 9.74
C GLY A 207 16.56 -1.75 10.37
N ASP A 208 17.86 -1.57 10.14
CA ASP A 208 18.62 -0.42 10.63
C ASP A 208 18.10 0.90 10.03
N ILE A 209 17.73 0.91 8.75
CA ILE A 209 17.08 2.07 8.12
C ILE A 209 15.79 2.42 8.88
N THR A 210 14.94 1.42 9.14
CA THR A 210 13.66 1.58 9.86
C THR A 210 13.87 2.13 11.27
N ASP A 211 14.86 1.60 12.00
CA ASP A 211 15.20 2.05 13.35
C ASP A 211 15.69 3.50 13.37
N ILE A 212 16.41 3.96 12.34
CA ILE A 212 16.85 5.35 12.23
C ILE A 212 15.66 6.27 11.91
N ILE A 213 14.86 5.96 10.90
CA ILE A 213 13.80 6.85 10.42
C ILE A 213 12.59 6.93 11.36
N THR A 214 12.40 5.95 12.24
CA THR A 214 11.32 5.96 13.25
C THR A 214 11.65 6.79 14.49
N GLN A 215 12.90 7.23 14.66
CA GLN A 215 13.31 8.06 15.78
C GLN A 215 12.61 9.43 15.78
N LYS A 216 12.33 9.96 16.97
CA LYS A 216 11.69 11.27 17.17
C LYS A 216 12.72 12.40 17.11
N VAL A 217 13.40 12.52 15.98
CA VAL A 217 14.36 13.58 15.66
C VAL A 217 13.98 14.27 14.33
N SER A 218 14.64 15.38 13.98
CA SER A 218 14.35 16.11 12.74
C SER A 218 14.67 15.27 11.49
N LEU A 219 14.08 15.62 10.33
CA LEU A 219 14.40 14.96 9.06
C LEU A 219 15.88 15.09 8.71
N GLN A 220 16.48 16.26 8.99
CA GLN A 220 17.91 16.48 8.82
C GLN A 220 18.76 15.50 9.64
N GLU A 221 18.41 15.29 10.91
CA GLU A 221 19.13 14.37 11.78
C GLU A 221 18.95 12.91 11.31
N LYS A 222 17.75 12.53 10.84
CA LYS A 222 17.51 11.20 10.24
C LYS A 222 18.37 10.98 9.00
N ALA A 223 18.37 11.91 8.06
CA ALA A 223 19.17 11.84 6.84
C ALA A 223 20.68 11.77 7.16
N THR A 224 21.14 12.57 8.11
CA THR A 224 22.53 12.56 8.58
C THR A 224 22.90 11.20 9.18
N ARG A 225 22.03 10.61 10.02
CA ARG A 225 22.26 9.28 10.61
C ARG A 225 22.26 8.16 9.58
N LEU A 226 21.42 8.23 8.55
CA LEU A 226 21.42 7.25 7.44
C LEU A 226 22.76 7.27 6.70
N ILE A 227 23.24 8.45 6.29
CA ILE A 227 24.54 8.60 5.62
C ILE A 227 25.69 8.18 6.53
N GLN A 228 25.66 8.54 7.81
CA GLN A 228 26.68 8.12 8.77
C GLN A 228 26.70 6.60 8.97
N ALA A 229 25.53 5.94 9.01
CA ALA A 229 25.45 4.49 9.09
C ALA A 229 26.06 3.82 7.85
N ALA A 230 25.74 4.30 6.66
CA ALA A 230 26.32 3.78 5.42
C ALA A 230 27.84 3.94 5.38
N ASN A 231 28.33 5.13 5.73
CA ASN A 231 29.75 5.44 5.82
C ASN A 231 30.49 4.62 6.89
N LYS A 232 29.84 4.31 8.01
CA LYS A 232 30.41 3.46 9.06
C LYS A 232 30.54 2.00 8.63
N ASN A 233 29.62 1.54 7.77
CA ASN A 233 29.59 0.17 7.26
C ASN A 233 30.48 -0.03 6.01
N GLY A 234 31.18 1.02 5.56
CA GLY A 234 32.20 0.93 4.50
C GLY A 234 32.27 2.20 3.67
N GLY A 235 31.11 2.80 3.35
CA GLY A 235 31.02 3.98 2.49
C GLY A 235 31.65 3.73 1.11
N HIS A 236 31.35 2.58 0.52
CA HIS A 236 31.97 2.14 -0.73
C HIS A 236 31.49 2.92 -1.95
N ASP A 237 30.30 3.52 -1.89
CA ASP A 237 29.75 4.33 -2.96
C ASP A 237 29.23 5.70 -2.48
N ASN A 238 28.80 6.53 -3.44
CA ASN A 238 28.04 7.73 -3.16
C ASN A 238 26.73 7.38 -2.46
N VAL A 239 26.34 8.19 -1.47
CA VAL A 239 25.15 7.92 -0.66
C VAL A 239 24.25 9.15 -0.66
N THR A 240 23.06 8.99 -1.20
CA THR A 240 22.07 10.06 -1.30
C THR A 240 20.74 9.62 -0.70
N VAL A 241 20.12 10.51 0.07
CA VAL A 241 18.83 10.28 0.72
C VAL A 241 17.94 11.50 0.61
N VAL A 242 16.66 11.29 0.31
CA VAL A 242 15.61 12.32 0.38
C VAL A 242 14.45 11.78 1.20
N LEU A 243 14.10 12.52 2.25
CA LEU A 243 12.98 12.24 3.12
C LEU A 243 11.84 13.22 2.83
N VAL A 244 10.62 12.73 2.79
CA VAL A 244 9.40 13.56 2.77
C VAL A 244 8.44 13.03 3.81
N GLN A 245 7.90 13.89 4.67
CA GLN A 245 6.99 13.50 5.74
C GLN A 245 5.63 14.16 5.55
N ASN A 246 4.54 13.41 5.74
CA ASN A 246 3.23 14.01 5.91
C ASN A 246 3.08 14.46 7.37
N ASP A 247 3.34 15.75 7.61
CA ASP A 247 3.31 16.39 8.91
C ASP A 247 1.92 16.92 9.32
N LYS A 248 0.87 16.62 8.54
CA LYS A 248 -0.49 16.93 8.96
C LYS A 248 -0.82 16.25 10.28
N ALA A 249 -1.63 16.93 11.08
CA ALA A 249 -2.29 16.25 12.19
C ALA A 249 -3.15 15.11 11.62
N SER A 250 -2.95 13.90 12.11
CA SER A 250 -3.91 12.82 11.88
C SER A 250 -5.27 13.33 12.30
N ALA A 251 -6.27 13.23 11.43
CA ALA A 251 -7.63 13.57 11.81
C ALA A 251 -7.98 12.68 13.00
N ASN A 252 -8.04 13.28 14.20
CA ASN A 252 -8.56 12.62 15.38
C ASN A 252 -10.04 12.31 15.08
N GLN A 253 -10.30 11.15 14.49
CA GLN A 253 -11.53 10.48 14.84
C GLN A 253 -11.37 10.17 16.31
N VAL A 254 -12.11 10.88 17.14
CA VAL A 254 -12.30 10.54 18.54
C VAL A 254 -12.62 9.05 18.53
N GLN A 255 -11.67 8.22 18.98
CA GLN A 255 -11.97 6.84 19.28
C GLN A 255 -13.05 6.91 20.34
N THR A 256 -14.30 6.73 19.93
CA THR A 256 -15.36 6.39 20.86
C THR A 256 -15.05 4.98 21.31
N ALA A 257 -14.20 4.88 22.34
CA ALA A 257 -14.10 3.67 23.12
C ALA A 257 -15.53 3.29 23.50
N PRO A 258 -15.98 2.04 23.28
CA PRO A 258 -17.26 1.60 23.78
C PRO A 258 -17.23 1.70 25.30
N THR A 259 -17.99 2.64 25.87
CA THR A 259 -18.28 2.67 27.30
C THR A 259 -19.16 1.47 27.59
N VAL A 260 -18.55 0.35 27.96
CA VAL A 260 -19.30 -0.77 28.51
C VAL A 260 -19.64 -0.40 29.95
N ASP A 261 -20.85 0.10 30.17
CA ASP A 261 -21.45 0.22 31.49
C ASP A 261 -21.64 -1.19 32.06
N ILE A 262 -20.64 -1.69 32.80
CA ILE A 262 -20.81 -2.88 33.61
C ILE A 262 -21.66 -2.48 34.82
N LYS A 263 -22.97 -2.73 34.75
CA LYS A 263 -23.81 -2.83 35.94
C LYS A 263 -23.35 -4.02 36.78
N LYS A 264 -22.49 -3.75 37.77
CA LYS A 264 -22.21 -4.69 38.86
C LYS A 264 -23.36 -4.65 39.86
N ASN A 265 -24.19 -5.68 39.86
CA ASN A 265 -24.99 -6.04 41.02
C ASN A 265 -24.06 -6.69 42.06
N ALA A 266 -23.94 -6.07 43.24
CA ALA A 266 -23.59 -6.76 44.49
C ALA A 266 -24.06 -5.92 45.68
N GLU A 267 -24.91 -6.53 46.50
CA GLU A 267 -25.38 -6.08 47.82
C GLU A 267 -24.26 -6.08 48.89
N PRO A 268 -24.49 -5.48 50.07
CA PRO A 268 -23.48 -4.74 50.83
C PRO A 268 -22.76 -5.57 51.90
N ALA A 269 -21.53 -5.15 52.24
CA ALA A 269 -20.89 -5.54 53.49
C ALA A 269 -19.90 -4.46 53.99
N VAL A 270 -20.27 -3.91 55.16
CA VAL A 270 -19.41 -3.58 56.32
C VAL A 270 -18.43 -2.40 56.23
N GLU A 271 -18.89 -1.31 56.87
CA GLU A 271 -18.18 -0.34 57.72
C GLU A 271 -16.72 -0.66 58.11
N ILE A 272 -15.80 0.27 57.81
CA ILE A 272 -14.72 0.65 58.74
C ILE A 272 -14.55 2.17 58.70
N LYS A 273 -14.84 2.81 59.84
CA LYS A 273 -14.53 4.21 60.16
C LYS A 273 -13.03 4.46 60.15
N LYS A 274 -12.61 5.63 59.62
CA LYS A 274 -11.52 6.41 60.22
C LYS A 274 -11.90 7.90 60.23
N GLU A 275 -11.94 8.43 61.45
CA GLU A 275 -11.99 9.85 61.76
C GLU A 275 -10.79 10.59 61.14
N HIS A 276 -11.02 11.84 60.73
CA HIS A 276 -10.23 12.98 61.20
C HIS A 276 -11.11 14.25 61.19
N GLN A 277 -11.26 14.83 62.37
CA GLN A 277 -11.63 16.22 62.68
C GLN A 277 -10.61 17.19 62.02
N ALA A 278 -10.77 18.51 61.85
CA ALA A 278 -11.76 19.57 62.06
C ALA A 278 -11.37 20.67 61.01
N VAL A 279 -12.11 21.74 60.73
CA VAL A 279 -12.12 23.00 61.50
C VAL A 279 -13.22 23.93 60.92
N LYS A 280 -14.13 24.33 61.82
CA LYS A 280 -14.82 25.63 62.06
C LYS A 280 -15.00 26.62 60.88
N ALA A 281 -16.26 26.97 60.57
CA ALA A 281 -17.02 28.17 61.03
C ALA A 281 -16.96 29.28 59.96
N VAL A 282 -18.03 29.99 59.59
CA VAL A 282 -18.80 30.97 60.40
C VAL A 282 -20.19 31.19 59.78
N ILE A 283 -21.10 31.62 60.64
CA ILE A 283 -22.56 31.77 60.50
C ILE A 283 -22.94 33.19 60.03
N ASN A 284 -24.07 33.29 59.30
CA ASN A 284 -25.13 34.32 59.39
C ASN A 284 -25.04 35.65 58.58
N PRO A 285 -26.15 36.40 58.39
CA PRO A 285 -27.37 36.03 57.64
C PRO A 285 -27.95 37.20 56.78
N GLU A 286 -29.08 36.93 56.11
CA GLU A 286 -30.17 37.86 55.75
C GLU A 286 -29.90 39.19 55.01
N LYS A 287 -30.58 39.37 53.86
CA LYS A 287 -31.67 40.38 53.76
C LYS A 287 -32.54 40.22 52.51
N GLN A 288 -33.85 40.24 52.75
CA GLN A 288 -34.92 40.35 51.78
C GLN A 288 -35.01 41.75 51.14
N LYS A 289 -35.47 41.78 49.88
CA LYS A 289 -36.46 42.68 49.23
C LYS A 289 -36.31 42.47 47.72
N ALA A 290 -37.29 42.58 46.83
CA ALA A 290 -38.73 42.73 46.83
C ALA A 290 -39.12 42.57 45.33
N MET A 291 -40.27 41.98 45.00
CA MET A 291 -40.82 42.04 43.63
C MET A 291 -41.21 43.49 43.28
N PRO A 292 -41.29 43.80 41.97
CA PRO A 292 -42.62 44.05 41.42
C PRO A 292 -42.91 43.40 40.06
N ASP A 293 -44.15 42.94 39.95
CA ASP A 293 -45.08 42.96 38.82
C ASP A 293 -44.66 42.61 37.38
N LYS A 294 -44.95 41.35 37.04
CA LYS A 294 -46.02 40.90 36.11
C LYS A 294 -46.29 41.79 34.88
N LYS A 295 -45.67 41.42 33.74
CA LYS A 295 -46.30 41.53 32.40
C LYS A 295 -45.98 40.33 31.50
N SER A 296 -47.05 39.80 30.90
CA SER A 296 -47.13 38.81 29.80
C SER A 296 -46.86 37.31 30.12
N ASN A 297 -47.81 36.70 30.84
CA ASN A 297 -47.94 35.24 30.97
C ASN A 297 -48.33 34.52 29.66
N LEU A 298 -48.49 35.21 28.53
CA LEU A 298 -48.85 34.56 27.27
C LEU A 298 -47.61 33.97 26.58
N LEU A 299 -46.49 34.68 26.60
CA LEU A 299 -45.27 34.25 25.94
C LEU A 299 -44.61 33.06 26.66
N SER A 300 -44.64 33.05 28.01
CA SER A 300 -44.13 31.93 28.82
C SER A 300 -45.00 30.69 28.71
N VAL A 301 -46.32 30.84 28.56
CA VAL A 301 -47.24 29.72 28.30
C VAL A 301 -47.06 29.18 26.88
N ILE A 302 -46.90 30.04 25.88
CA ILE A 302 -46.59 29.61 24.50
C ILE A 302 -45.22 28.92 24.45
N LEU A 303 -44.21 29.44 25.16
CA LEU A 303 -42.86 28.87 25.19
C LEU A 303 -42.81 27.54 25.95
N THR A 304 -43.59 27.38 27.02
CA THR A 304 -43.72 26.10 27.72
C THR A 304 -44.48 25.07 26.91
N ILE A 305 -45.54 25.47 26.17
CA ILE A 305 -46.24 24.60 25.22
C ILE A 305 -45.30 24.19 24.07
N LEU A 306 -44.51 25.11 23.51
CA LEU A 306 -43.51 24.81 22.49
C LEU A 306 -42.40 23.91 23.01
N CYS A 307 -41.90 24.15 24.23
CA CYS A 307 -40.91 23.28 24.86
C CYS A 307 -41.47 21.88 25.10
N LEU A 308 -42.71 21.75 25.59
CA LEU A 308 -43.35 20.46 25.80
C LEU A 308 -43.64 19.75 24.47
N ALA A 309 -44.01 20.48 23.42
CA ALA A 309 -44.17 19.92 22.07
C ALA A 309 -42.82 19.45 21.50
N PHE A 310 -41.75 20.21 21.72
CA PHE A 310 -40.40 19.84 21.28
C PHE A 310 -39.86 18.64 22.07
N LEU A 311 -40.11 18.57 23.38
CA LEU A 311 -39.74 17.45 24.24
C LEU A 311 -40.55 16.20 23.87
N GLY A 312 -41.84 16.35 23.57
CA GLY A 312 -42.69 15.30 23.03
C GLY A 312 -42.23 14.81 21.67
N ALA A 313 -41.81 15.71 20.77
CA ALA A 313 -41.24 15.35 19.48
C ALA A 313 -39.88 14.66 19.63
N ALA A 314 -39.02 15.13 20.54
CA ALA A 314 -37.73 14.52 20.83
C ALA A 314 -37.89 13.12 21.44
N VAL A 315 -38.84 12.94 22.36
CA VAL A 315 -39.19 11.63 22.92
C VAL A 315 -39.83 10.74 21.85
N TYR A 316 -40.69 11.28 20.98
CA TYR A 316 -41.26 10.54 19.86
C TYR A 316 -40.19 10.08 18.86
N TYR A 317 -39.25 10.95 18.49
CA TYR A 317 -38.11 10.61 17.65
C TYR A 317 -37.16 9.63 18.33
N TYR A 318 -36.93 9.78 19.64
CA TYR A 318 -36.12 8.85 20.42
C TYR A 318 -36.77 7.47 20.53
N LEU A 319 -38.09 7.40 20.70
CA LEU A 319 -38.85 6.14 20.71
C LEU A 319 -38.96 5.51 19.32
N GLN A 320 -39.08 6.31 18.25
CA GLN A 320 -38.96 5.87 16.86
C GLN A 320 -37.56 5.30 16.58
N TRP A 321 -36.52 6.01 17.03
CA TRP A 321 -35.13 5.59 16.92
C TRP A 321 -34.85 4.30 17.72
N GLN A 322 -35.42 4.16 18.91
CA GLN A 322 -35.37 2.90 19.67
C GLN A 322 -36.14 1.76 19.00
N LYS A 323 -37.24 2.04 18.28
CA LYS A 323 -37.94 1.03 17.47
C LYS A 323 -37.13 0.57 16.26
N GLU A 324 -36.32 1.45 15.67
CA GLU A 324 -35.36 1.09 14.62
C GLU A 324 -34.20 0.24 15.17
N ILE A 325 -33.69 0.57 16.36
CA ILE A 325 -32.56 -0.17 16.97
C ILE A 325 -32.98 -1.53 17.54
N ASN A 326 -34.19 -1.64 18.10
CA ASN A 326 -34.68 -2.88 18.73
C ASN A 326 -35.45 -3.80 17.77
N LYS A 327 -35.36 -3.58 16.45
CA LYS A 327 -35.86 -4.54 15.48
C LYS A 327 -34.99 -5.81 15.57
N PRO A 328 -35.57 -7.00 15.79
CA PRO A 328 -34.78 -8.23 15.81
C PRO A 328 -34.04 -8.40 14.49
N ILE A 329 -32.78 -8.86 14.57
CA ILE A 329 -31.78 -9.00 13.48
C ILE A 329 -32.24 -9.98 12.35
N ALA A 330 -33.49 -10.41 12.34
CA ALA A 330 -34.03 -11.32 11.34
C ALA A 330 -34.61 -10.65 10.08
N GLU A 331 -34.77 -9.32 10.00
CA GLU A 331 -35.44 -8.68 8.84
C GLU A 331 -34.77 -7.39 8.30
N GLN A 332 -33.56 -7.02 8.74
CA GLN A 332 -32.80 -5.86 8.19
C GLN A 332 -31.52 -6.24 7.42
N THR A 333 -31.44 -7.47 6.92
CA THR A 333 -30.72 -7.76 5.66
C THR A 333 -31.67 -7.62 4.47
N ALA A 334 -32.23 -6.43 4.29
CA ALA A 334 -32.34 -5.89 2.94
C ALA A 334 -31.18 -4.89 2.83
N ALA A 335 -29.94 -5.38 2.89
CA ALA A 335 -29.06 -5.26 1.73
C ALA A 335 -29.74 -4.49 0.59
N VAL A 336 -29.15 -3.35 0.20
CA VAL A 336 -28.97 -3.17 -1.24
C VAL A 336 -28.12 -4.37 -1.65
N THR A 337 -28.77 -5.53 -1.81
CA THR A 337 -28.27 -6.59 -2.64
C THR A 337 -28.01 -5.84 -3.94
N PRO A 338 -26.76 -5.70 -4.41
CA PRO A 338 -26.61 -5.52 -5.85
C PRO A 338 -27.48 -6.62 -6.41
N LYS A 339 -28.56 -6.24 -7.12
CA LYS A 339 -29.55 -7.17 -7.65
C LYS A 339 -28.73 -8.33 -8.20
N LYS A 340 -28.71 -9.48 -7.50
CA LYS A 340 -27.80 -10.57 -7.85
C LYS A 340 -28.20 -10.87 -9.27
N THR A 341 -27.38 -10.47 -10.24
CA THR A 341 -27.69 -10.72 -11.63
C THR A 341 -27.82 -12.24 -11.68
N PRO A 342 -28.99 -12.79 -12.06
CA PRO A 342 -29.15 -14.22 -12.07
C PRO A 342 -28.03 -14.80 -12.92
N ARG A 343 -27.30 -15.77 -12.36
CA ARG A 343 -26.19 -16.42 -13.05
C ARG A 343 -26.65 -16.85 -14.43
N ASN A 344 -25.83 -16.65 -15.44
CA ASN A 344 -26.17 -17.14 -16.77
C ASN A 344 -26.10 -18.67 -16.78
N GLN A 345 -26.70 -19.30 -17.80
CA GLN A 345 -26.80 -20.76 -17.87
C GLN A 345 -25.44 -21.47 -17.81
N GLN A 346 -24.37 -20.85 -18.34
CA GLN A 346 -23.04 -21.46 -18.39
C GLN A 346 -22.32 -21.37 -17.06
N GLU A 347 -22.47 -20.25 -16.38
CA GLU A 347 -22.01 -20.04 -15.01
C GLU A 347 -22.73 -20.98 -14.04
N ILE A 348 -24.04 -21.19 -14.20
CA ILE A 348 -24.82 -22.18 -13.44
C ILE A 348 -24.28 -23.59 -13.69
N GLN A 349 -24.07 -23.96 -14.95
CA GLN A 349 -23.54 -25.27 -15.33
C GLN A 349 -22.15 -25.51 -14.72
N LEU A 350 -21.28 -24.50 -14.75
CA LEU A 350 -19.93 -24.58 -14.16
C LEU A 350 -20.00 -24.71 -12.64
N GLN A 351 -20.81 -23.90 -11.95
CA GLN A 351 -20.99 -24.00 -10.50
C GLN A 351 -21.56 -25.36 -10.09
N ASN A 352 -22.55 -25.87 -10.83
CA ASN A 352 -23.13 -27.18 -10.55
C ASN A 352 -22.10 -28.29 -10.74
N ALA A 353 -21.25 -28.21 -11.76
CA ALA A 353 -20.15 -29.16 -11.94
C ALA A 353 -19.16 -29.14 -10.76
N ILE A 354 -18.83 -27.96 -10.23
CA ILE A 354 -17.99 -27.80 -9.02
C ILE A 354 -18.67 -28.45 -7.80
N ASN A 355 -19.95 -28.17 -7.59
CA ASN A 355 -20.70 -28.68 -6.44
C ASN A 355 -20.86 -30.21 -6.50
N MET A 356 -21.16 -30.75 -7.67
CA MET A 356 -21.44 -32.17 -7.91
C MET A 356 -20.18 -33.02 -8.15
N ALA A 357 -18.98 -32.42 -8.16
CA ALA A 357 -17.72 -33.15 -8.30
C ALA A 357 -17.62 -34.29 -7.26
N LYS A 358 -17.49 -35.52 -7.77
CA LYS A 358 -17.27 -36.74 -6.97
C LYS A 358 -15.76 -36.95 -6.82
N GLY A 359 -15.27 -36.94 -5.58
CA GLY A 359 -13.84 -37.05 -5.28
C GLY A 359 -13.08 -35.72 -5.42
N ASP A 360 -11.75 -35.82 -5.48
CA ASP A 360 -10.84 -34.67 -5.39
C ASP A 360 -10.49 -34.07 -6.76
N THR A 361 -10.97 -34.61 -7.88
CA THR A 361 -10.64 -34.10 -9.23
C THR A 361 -11.91 -33.94 -10.07
N LEU A 362 -12.13 -32.73 -10.59
CA LEU A 362 -13.16 -32.42 -11.56
C LEU A 362 -12.50 -32.23 -12.93
N THR A 363 -12.87 -33.06 -13.91
CA THR A 363 -12.40 -32.88 -15.29
C THR A 363 -13.50 -32.22 -16.13
N LEU A 364 -13.19 -31.07 -16.71
CA LEU A 364 -14.04 -30.32 -17.63
C LEU A 364 -13.48 -30.42 -19.05
N VAL A 365 -14.32 -30.20 -20.05
CA VAL A 365 -13.90 -30.06 -21.46
C VAL A 365 -14.37 -28.68 -21.92
N ASP A 366 -13.49 -27.90 -22.51
CA ASP A 366 -13.78 -26.51 -22.93
C ASP A 366 -14.94 -26.41 -23.93
N THR A 367 -15.08 -27.40 -24.83
CA THR A 367 -16.16 -27.50 -25.83
C THR A 367 -17.55 -27.64 -25.24
N LEU A 368 -17.68 -27.98 -23.94
CA LEU A 368 -18.97 -28.01 -23.24
C LEU A 368 -19.50 -26.61 -22.90
N PHE A 369 -18.68 -25.58 -23.07
CA PHE A 369 -19.00 -24.20 -22.73
C PHE A 369 -18.83 -23.28 -23.95
N LYS A 370 -19.69 -22.26 -24.04
CA LYS A 370 -19.51 -21.15 -24.99
C LYS A 370 -18.52 -20.18 -24.34
N GLN A 371 -17.42 -19.93 -25.03
CA GLN A 371 -16.33 -19.10 -24.51
C GLN A 371 -16.49 -17.64 -24.96
N PRO A 372 -16.12 -16.64 -24.13
CA PRO A 372 -15.79 -16.77 -22.71
C PRO A 372 -17.05 -16.98 -21.85
N ILE A 373 -16.93 -17.69 -20.73
CA ILE A 373 -18.00 -17.77 -19.73
C ILE A 373 -18.02 -16.46 -18.96
N ILE A 374 -19.10 -15.70 -19.07
CA ILE A 374 -19.29 -14.48 -18.28
C ILE A 374 -19.60 -14.89 -16.83
N ILE A 375 -18.92 -14.27 -15.86
CA ILE A 375 -19.10 -14.53 -14.44
C ILE A 375 -19.69 -13.27 -13.80
N SER A 376 -20.90 -13.39 -13.28
CA SER A 376 -21.63 -12.31 -12.61
C SER A 376 -21.80 -12.54 -11.11
N ASP A 377 -21.43 -13.73 -10.60
CA ASP A 377 -21.41 -14.10 -9.19
C ASP A 377 -20.20 -15.02 -8.89
N THR A 378 -19.78 -15.07 -7.63
CA THR A 378 -18.58 -15.83 -7.25
C THR A 378 -18.73 -17.34 -7.50
N LEU A 379 -17.71 -18.00 -8.06
CA LEU A 379 -17.67 -19.46 -8.12
C LEU A 379 -17.17 -20.04 -6.78
N ASP A 380 -18.07 -20.63 -6.01
CA ASP A 380 -17.76 -21.15 -4.67
C ASP A 380 -17.18 -22.57 -4.75
N ILE A 381 -16.04 -22.78 -4.09
CA ILE A 381 -15.40 -24.09 -3.91
C ILE A 381 -15.55 -24.51 -2.45
N ASN A 382 -16.58 -25.32 -2.18
CA ASN A 382 -16.94 -25.82 -0.84
C ASN A 382 -16.48 -27.28 -0.64
N LYS A 383 -15.20 -27.58 -0.95
CA LYS A 383 -14.62 -28.94 -0.88
C LYS A 383 -13.26 -28.91 -0.20
N LEU A 384 -13.02 -29.83 0.74
CA LEU A 384 -11.73 -29.94 1.46
C LEU A 384 -10.55 -30.04 0.49
N ARG A 385 -10.70 -30.81 -0.59
CA ARG A 385 -9.73 -30.88 -1.69
C ARG A 385 -10.46 -30.88 -3.03
N LEU A 386 -9.99 -30.13 -4.01
CA LEU A 386 -10.55 -30.15 -5.36
C LEU A 386 -9.55 -29.65 -6.40
N PHE A 387 -9.26 -30.47 -7.40
CA PHE A 387 -8.45 -30.15 -8.57
C PHE A 387 -9.36 -30.04 -9.80
N ILE A 388 -9.57 -28.83 -10.31
CA ILE A 388 -10.35 -28.57 -11.53
C ILE A 388 -9.38 -28.61 -12.71
N LYS A 389 -9.56 -29.61 -13.59
CA LYS A 389 -8.74 -29.80 -14.79
C LYS A 389 -9.57 -29.62 -16.03
N VAL A 390 -9.20 -28.64 -16.86
CA VAL A 390 -9.88 -28.43 -18.14
C VAL A 390 -9.07 -29.10 -19.26
N LYS A 391 -9.71 -29.99 -20.02
CA LYS A 391 -9.21 -30.44 -21.32
C LYS A 391 -9.49 -29.33 -22.34
N GLY A 392 -8.44 -28.71 -22.85
CA GLY A 392 -8.53 -27.47 -23.63
C GLY A 392 -8.23 -26.24 -22.77
N ASN A 393 -8.78 -25.07 -23.10
CA ASN A 393 -8.58 -23.83 -22.32
C ASN A 393 -9.93 -23.16 -22.00
N LEU A 394 -10.24 -23.01 -20.71
CA LEU A 394 -11.47 -22.35 -20.26
C LEU A 394 -11.20 -20.88 -19.96
N THR A 395 -11.93 -19.96 -20.60
CA THR A 395 -11.83 -18.52 -20.32
C THR A 395 -13.04 -18.04 -19.54
N LEU A 396 -12.79 -17.54 -18.32
CA LEU A 396 -13.77 -16.88 -17.47
C LEU A 396 -13.56 -15.37 -17.58
N GLN A 397 -14.63 -14.64 -17.86
CA GLN A 397 -14.62 -13.20 -18.05
C GLN A 397 -15.52 -12.54 -17.01
N CYS A 398 -15.01 -11.54 -16.29
CA CYS A 398 -15.81 -10.78 -15.34
C CYS A 398 -16.90 -9.99 -16.07
N ASP A 399 -18.14 -10.07 -15.58
CA ASP A 399 -19.18 -9.11 -15.91
C ASP A 399 -18.75 -7.72 -15.43
N THR A 400 -18.94 -6.68 -16.23
CA THR A 400 -18.48 -5.31 -15.91
C THR A 400 -19.13 -4.74 -14.65
N ALA A 401 -20.35 -5.18 -14.32
CA ALA A 401 -21.07 -4.80 -13.11
C ALA A 401 -20.65 -5.62 -11.88
N TYR A 402 -19.98 -6.76 -12.06
CA TYR A 402 -19.53 -7.62 -10.96
C TYR A 402 -18.17 -7.15 -10.42
N LYS A 403 -18.01 -7.20 -9.09
CA LYS A 403 -16.81 -6.73 -8.38
C LYS A 403 -16.21 -7.76 -7.43
N GLY A 404 -16.80 -8.95 -7.34
CA GLY A 404 -16.32 -10.02 -6.47
C GLY A 404 -15.21 -10.85 -7.11
N PRO A 405 -14.68 -11.85 -6.39
CA PRO A 405 -13.65 -12.74 -6.93
C PRO A 405 -14.21 -13.69 -7.98
N ALA A 406 -13.37 -14.21 -8.88
CA ALA A 406 -13.79 -15.28 -9.80
C ALA A 406 -14.07 -16.57 -9.03
N PHE A 407 -13.16 -16.96 -8.14
CA PHE A 407 -13.33 -18.12 -7.24
C PHE A 407 -13.25 -17.71 -5.76
N SER A 408 -14.10 -18.31 -4.93
CA SER A 408 -13.99 -18.24 -3.47
C SER A 408 -13.83 -19.63 -2.89
N VAL A 409 -12.74 -19.82 -2.15
CA VAL A 409 -12.40 -21.07 -1.49
C VAL A 409 -12.80 -20.96 -0.02
N PHE A 410 -13.65 -21.89 0.42
CA PHE A 410 -14.10 -21.88 1.81
C PHE A 410 -12.94 -22.08 2.80
N LYS A 411 -13.10 -21.53 4.00
CA LYS A 411 -12.05 -21.41 5.02
C LYS A 411 -11.39 -22.72 5.46
N GLY A 412 -12.07 -23.85 5.33
CA GLY A 412 -11.57 -25.16 5.74
C GLY A 412 -10.87 -25.97 4.64
N ALA A 413 -10.72 -25.42 3.43
CA ALA A 413 -10.08 -26.14 2.34
C ALA A 413 -8.60 -26.42 2.67
N LYS A 414 -8.14 -27.62 2.32
CA LYS A 414 -6.75 -28.06 2.48
C LYS A 414 -5.96 -27.86 1.21
N ALA A 415 -6.49 -28.27 0.05
CA ALA A 415 -5.77 -28.18 -1.22
C ALA A 415 -6.71 -27.97 -2.41
N ILE A 416 -6.51 -26.90 -3.16
CA ILE A 416 -7.26 -26.59 -4.39
C ILE A 416 -6.29 -26.54 -5.57
N GLY A 417 -6.69 -27.10 -6.69
CA GLY A 417 -5.94 -27.02 -7.94
C GLY A 417 -6.78 -26.50 -9.09
N LEU A 418 -6.20 -25.66 -9.93
CA LEU A 418 -6.81 -25.18 -11.17
C LEU A 418 -5.84 -25.47 -12.32
N GLU A 419 -6.33 -26.09 -13.40
CA GLU A 419 -5.53 -26.44 -14.57
C GLU A 419 -6.20 -25.98 -15.88
N ASN A 420 -5.46 -25.24 -16.72
CA ASN A 420 -5.87 -24.68 -18.02
C ASN A 420 -7.06 -23.70 -17.97
N ILE A 421 -6.98 -22.69 -17.09
CA ILE A 421 -8.04 -21.70 -16.89
C ILE A 421 -7.47 -20.28 -17.06
N LYS A 422 -8.16 -19.44 -17.84
CA LYS A 422 -7.88 -18.00 -17.99
C LYS A 422 -8.95 -17.19 -17.26
N LEU A 423 -8.55 -16.31 -16.35
CA LEU A 423 -9.40 -15.38 -15.62
C LEU A 423 -9.17 -13.96 -16.13
N GLN A 424 -10.20 -13.31 -16.67
CA GLN A 424 -10.08 -12.03 -17.34
C GLN A 424 -10.99 -10.95 -16.74
N GLY A 425 -10.40 -9.81 -16.37
CA GLY A 425 -11.13 -8.61 -15.95
C GLY A 425 -11.67 -8.60 -14.51
N PHE A 426 -11.25 -9.55 -13.66
CA PHE A 426 -11.70 -9.61 -12.27
C PHE A 426 -10.87 -8.71 -11.36
N THR A 427 -11.48 -8.02 -10.40
CA THR A 427 -10.71 -7.32 -9.35
C THR A 427 -9.87 -8.31 -8.53
N VAL A 428 -10.45 -9.46 -8.19
CA VAL A 428 -9.76 -10.56 -7.50
C VAL A 428 -9.95 -11.85 -8.30
N GLY A 429 -8.87 -12.57 -8.61
CA GLY A 429 -8.96 -13.85 -9.32
C GLY A 429 -9.49 -14.94 -8.40
N ILE A 430 -8.70 -15.28 -7.37
CA ILE A 430 -9.04 -16.36 -6.42
C ILE A 430 -8.96 -15.81 -5.00
N SER A 431 -10.04 -15.92 -4.24
CA SER A 431 -10.07 -15.63 -2.80
C SER A 431 -9.93 -16.94 -2.02
N THR A 432 -8.94 -17.03 -1.14
CA THR A 432 -8.66 -18.26 -0.37
C THR A 432 -8.15 -17.95 1.04
N ASN A 433 -8.09 -18.98 1.90
CA ASN A 433 -7.53 -18.90 3.25
C ASN A 433 -6.22 -19.70 3.35
N ASN A 434 -6.06 -20.54 4.37
CA ASN A 434 -4.88 -21.41 4.57
C ASN A 434 -4.95 -22.69 3.72
N THR A 435 -5.15 -22.52 2.42
CA THR A 435 -5.37 -23.61 1.48
C THR A 435 -4.18 -23.74 0.53
N ASP A 436 -3.62 -24.95 0.39
CA ASP A 436 -2.61 -25.24 -0.64
C ASP A 436 -3.19 -25.02 -2.03
N LEU A 437 -2.63 -24.09 -2.80
CA LEU A 437 -3.16 -23.70 -4.10
C LEU A 437 -2.19 -24.10 -5.23
N HIS A 438 -2.67 -24.96 -6.12
CA HIS A 438 -1.93 -25.46 -7.29
C HIS A 438 -2.49 -24.83 -8.56
N LEU A 439 -1.67 -24.12 -9.32
CA LEU A 439 -2.07 -23.42 -10.54
C LEU A 439 -1.25 -23.95 -11.72
N LYS A 440 -1.89 -24.72 -12.60
CA LYS A 440 -1.25 -25.34 -13.75
C LYS A 440 -1.77 -24.70 -15.04
N ASN A 441 -0.94 -23.98 -15.79
CA ASN A 441 -1.36 -23.20 -16.96
C ASN A 441 -2.60 -22.32 -16.69
N VAL A 442 -2.55 -21.56 -15.59
CA VAL A 442 -3.61 -20.61 -15.22
C VAL A 442 -3.15 -19.19 -15.54
N GLN A 443 -3.99 -18.42 -16.23
CA GLN A 443 -3.65 -17.06 -16.67
C GLN A 443 -4.58 -16.05 -16.01
N PHE A 444 -4.03 -14.94 -15.52
CA PHE A 444 -4.78 -13.81 -14.98
C PHE A 444 -4.56 -12.60 -15.90
N VAL A 445 -5.61 -12.16 -16.59
CA VAL A 445 -5.55 -11.06 -17.57
C VAL A 445 -6.37 -9.90 -17.04
N ASN A 446 -5.78 -8.71 -16.91
CA ASN A 446 -6.45 -7.54 -16.33
C ASN A 446 -7.09 -7.84 -14.97
N CYS A 447 -6.34 -8.54 -14.11
CA CYS A 447 -6.77 -8.91 -12.78
C CYS A 447 -5.91 -8.18 -11.73
N ASN A 448 -6.52 -7.28 -10.95
CA ASN A 448 -5.76 -6.44 -10.00
C ASN A 448 -5.08 -7.27 -8.91
N THR A 449 -5.76 -8.31 -8.43
CA THR A 449 -5.24 -9.22 -7.42
C THR A 449 -5.46 -10.66 -7.88
N PRO A 450 -4.45 -11.32 -8.49
CA PRO A 450 -4.56 -12.69 -8.97
C PRO A 450 -5.05 -13.68 -7.90
N VAL A 451 -4.46 -13.61 -6.70
CA VAL A 451 -4.84 -14.42 -5.54
C VAL A 451 -4.90 -13.53 -4.30
N LEU A 452 -6.08 -13.45 -3.66
CA LEU A 452 -6.28 -12.80 -2.37
C LEU A 452 -6.31 -13.86 -1.27
N ARG A 453 -5.41 -13.74 -0.30
CA ARG A 453 -5.36 -14.64 0.86
C ARG A 453 -5.84 -13.95 2.12
N SER A 454 -6.79 -14.57 2.80
CA SER A 454 -7.35 -14.10 4.07
C SER A 454 -6.96 -15.03 5.21
N PHE A 455 -6.70 -14.45 6.39
CA PHE A 455 -6.49 -15.21 7.62
C PHE A 455 -7.58 -14.82 8.61
N THR A 456 -8.29 -15.80 9.16
CA THR A 456 -9.20 -15.51 10.28
C THR A 456 -8.50 -15.83 11.59
N LEU A 457 -8.26 -14.79 12.39
CA LEU A 457 -7.70 -14.92 13.72
C LEU A 457 -8.82 -15.14 14.76
N PRO A 458 -8.56 -15.88 15.85
CA PRO A 458 -9.54 -16.05 16.92
C PRO A 458 -9.79 -14.71 17.63
N ALA A 459 -11.06 -14.32 17.76
CA ALA A 459 -11.43 -13.11 18.48
C ALA A 459 -11.07 -13.23 19.97
N GLY A 460 -10.42 -12.20 20.53
CA GLY A 460 -10.12 -12.10 21.95
C GLY A 460 -9.04 -13.04 22.48
N LYS A 461 -8.28 -13.72 21.60
CA LYS A 461 -7.13 -14.55 21.99
C LYS A 461 -5.84 -13.97 21.43
N PRO A 462 -4.72 -13.99 22.18
CA PRO A 462 -3.42 -13.63 21.64
C PRO A 462 -3.04 -14.61 20.53
N VAL A 463 -2.54 -14.07 19.43
CA VAL A 463 -1.99 -14.86 18.32
C VAL A 463 -0.51 -15.08 18.63
N THR A 464 -0.18 -16.28 19.11
CA THR A 464 1.17 -16.63 19.59
C THR A 464 1.97 -17.48 18.61
N GLU A 465 1.39 -17.84 17.48
CA GLU A 465 2.02 -18.64 16.43
C GLU A 465 2.12 -17.85 15.12
N GLY A 466 3.10 -18.19 14.29
CA GLY A 466 3.26 -17.60 12.96
C GLY A 466 2.16 -18.02 11.99
N PHE A 467 1.95 -17.23 10.94
CA PHE A 467 1.02 -17.61 9.87
C PHE A 467 1.55 -18.86 9.15
N PRO A 468 0.72 -19.90 8.93
CA PRO A 468 1.17 -21.09 8.22
C PRO A 468 1.58 -20.73 6.79
N VAL A 469 2.77 -21.17 6.40
CA VAL A 469 3.28 -21.04 5.02
C VAL A 469 2.41 -21.90 4.12
N THR A 470 1.68 -21.28 3.20
CA THR A 470 1.00 -22.00 2.11
C THR A 470 1.96 -22.08 0.96
N VAL A 471 2.08 -23.27 0.36
CA VAL A 471 2.93 -23.48 -0.81
C VAL A 471 2.11 -23.24 -2.07
N LEU A 472 2.52 -22.26 -2.88
CA LEU A 472 1.97 -22.02 -4.21
C LEU A 472 2.79 -22.80 -5.25
N TYR A 473 2.14 -23.70 -5.97
CA TYR A 473 2.77 -24.44 -7.08
C TYR A 473 2.24 -23.90 -8.40
N ALA A 474 3.08 -23.19 -9.15
CA ALA A 474 2.76 -22.71 -10.50
C ALA A 474 3.76 -23.27 -11.53
N ASP A 475 3.29 -23.54 -12.75
CA ASP A 475 4.09 -24.16 -13.83
C ASP A 475 5.33 -23.38 -14.26
N SER A 476 5.46 -22.11 -13.87
CA SER A 476 6.61 -21.27 -14.24
C SER A 476 7.90 -21.61 -13.46
N VAL A 477 7.96 -22.77 -12.80
CA VAL A 477 9.21 -23.39 -12.37
C VAL A 477 9.52 -24.54 -13.33
N SER A 478 10.13 -24.23 -14.49
CA SER A 478 10.89 -25.25 -15.18
C SER A 478 12.02 -25.65 -14.23
N LYS A 479 11.98 -26.90 -13.75
CA LYS A 479 13.11 -27.48 -13.04
C LYS A 479 14.28 -27.47 -14.02
N SER A 480 15.32 -26.72 -13.71
CA SER A 480 16.60 -26.80 -14.40
C SER A 480 17.03 -28.28 -14.44
N PRO A 481 17.51 -28.79 -15.58
CA PRO A 481 17.94 -30.18 -15.66
C PRO A 481 19.10 -30.39 -14.68
N LYS A 482 19.06 -31.48 -13.91
CA LYS A 482 20.20 -31.92 -13.10
C LYS A 482 21.43 -32.01 -14.02
N PRO A 483 22.58 -31.41 -13.66
CA PRO A 483 23.79 -31.62 -14.42
C PRO A 483 24.14 -33.12 -14.37
N ALA A 484 24.44 -33.68 -15.53
CA ALA A 484 24.85 -35.06 -15.67
C ALA A 484 26.13 -35.31 -14.86
N ASN A 485 26.09 -36.32 -14.00
CA ASN A 485 27.29 -36.86 -13.38
C ASN A 485 28.12 -37.63 -14.43
N GLY A 486 29.42 -37.35 -14.47
CA GLY A 486 30.44 -38.13 -15.20
C GLY A 486 30.87 -37.47 -16.51
N THR A 487 32.15 -37.40 -16.87
CA THR A 487 33.29 -38.26 -16.47
C THR A 487 34.61 -37.64 -16.92
N ARG A 488 35.64 -37.87 -16.09
CA ARG A 488 37.11 -37.82 -16.30
C ARG A 488 37.79 -36.49 -16.62
#